data_AF-A0A6M9PPU6-F1
#
_entry.id   AF-A0A6M9PPU6-F1
#
_cell.length_a   1.000
_cell.length_b   1.000
_cell.length_c   1.000
_cell.angle_alpha   90.00
_cell.angle_beta   90.00
_cell.angle_gamma   90.00
#
_symmetry.space_group_name_H-M   'P 1'
#
loop_
_entity.id
_entity.type
_entity.pdbx_description
1 polymer ?
#
loop_
_entity_poly.entity_id
_entity_poly.type
_entity_poly.pdbx_seq_one_letter_code
_entity_poly.pdbx_strand_id
1 'polypeptide(L)'
;MQWIIDLTKLNYGPYFIQIFLFGVFAYVARHYFPLWVAEQIKLQTQKDHTQFSEALKWELKGREQAVKVAEYLALANTLKNSSSEEEYRKANQLSWELAMWLPKDIYKKMVQGVINRNADSNELATVIQVRKLLLGDSSGNLTAEDVAAHGPSIGRQ
;
A
#
# COMPACT_ATOMS: atom_id res chain seq x y z
N MET A 1 -9.48 37.75 78.64
CA MET A 1 -8.57 37.83 77.48
C MET A 1 -7.72 36.57 77.45
N GLN A 2 -8.13 35.52 76.73
CA GLN A 2 -7.33 34.30 76.60
C GLN A 2 -7.54 33.70 75.19
N TRP A 3 -6.88 34.28 74.20
CA TRP A 3 -6.83 33.77 72.82
C TRP A 3 -5.41 33.90 72.25
N ILE A 4 -4.43 33.40 72.99
CA ILE A 4 -3.11 33.11 72.40
C ILE A 4 -3.14 31.62 72.09
N ILE A 5 -3.46 31.31 70.83
CA ILE A 5 -3.40 29.97 70.27
C ILE A 5 -1.92 29.55 70.29
N ASP A 6 -1.66 28.43 70.95
CA ASP A 6 -0.35 27.85 71.16
C ASP A 6 0.18 27.27 69.83
N LEU A 7 0.80 28.13 69.02
CA LEU A 7 1.37 27.84 67.70
C LEU A 7 2.54 26.83 67.75
N THR A 8 2.98 26.42 68.95
CA THR A 8 4.11 25.50 69.16
C THR A 8 3.75 24.02 69.01
N LYS A 9 2.46 23.66 68.86
CA LYS A 9 2.01 22.26 68.71
C LYS A 9 1.79 21.80 67.27
N LEU A 10 2.02 22.67 66.28
CA LEU A 10 1.96 22.26 64.87
C LEU A 10 3.29 21.65 64.45
N ASN A 11 3.34 20.32 64.39
CA ASN A 11 4.45 19.56 63.82
C ASN A 11 4.44 19.76 62.29
N TYR A 12 5.10 20.82 61.81
CA TYR A 12 5.21 21.15 60.39
C TYR A 12 6.25 20.31 59.62
N GLY A 13 7.09 19.54 60.32
CA GLY A 13 8.15 18.71 59.76
C GLY A 13 7.75 17.80 58.58
N PRO A 14 6.62 17.06 58.63
CA PRO A 14 6.22 16.17 57.53
C PRO A 14 5.78 16.90 56.26
N TYR A 15 5.22 18.11 56.37
CA TYR A 15 4.72 18.87 55.22
C TYR A 15 5.85 19.50 54.39
N PHE A 16 6.94 19.93 55.04
CA PHE A 16 8.11 20.45 54.32
C PHE A 16 8.77 19.38 53.44
N ILE A 17 8.85 18.14 53.92
CA ILE A 17 9.40 17.02 53.15
C ILE A 17 8.52 16.73 51.92
N GLN A 18 7.20 16.76 52.08
CA GLN A 18 6.27 16.54 50.97
C GLN A 18 6.38 17.62 49.89
N ILE A 19 6.45 18.89 50.28
CA ILE A 19 6.60 20.02 49.33
C ILE A 19 7.93 19.90 48.57
N PHE A 20 9.01 19.57 49.28
CA PHE A 20 10.32 19.39 48.66
C PHE A 20 10.31 18.24 47.64
N LEU A 21 9.76 17.08 48.00
CA LEU A 21 9.64 15.93 47.10
C LEU A 21 8.78 16.24 45.88
N PHE A 22 7.66 16.96 46.06
CA PHE A 22 6.81 17.39 44.96
C PHE A 22 7.54 18.36 44.03
N GLY A 23 8.32 19.29 44.59
CA GLY A 23 9.14 20.21 43.80
C GLY A 23 10.20 19.51 42.96
N VAL A 24 10.91 18.53 43.54
CA VAL A 24 11.88 17.69 42.82
C VAL A 24 11.20 16.87 41.72
N PHE A 25 10.06 16.23 42.04
CA PHE A 25 9.28 15.49 41.04
C PHE A 25 8.80 16.39 39.90
N ALA A 26 8.26 17.57 40.21
CA ALA A 26 7.80 18.53 39.21
C ALA A 26 8.95 19.04 38.34
N TYR A 27 10.15 19.26 38.90
CA TYR A 27 11.33 19.64 38.15
C TYR A 27 11.78 18.53 37.18
N VAL A 28 11.88 17.29 37.66
CA VAL A 28 12.23 16.13 36.83
C VAL A 28 11.19 15.92 35.74
N ALA A 29 9.90 15.90 36.09
CA ALA A 29 8.82 15.76 35.12
C ALA A 29 8.89 16.87 34.07
N ARG A 30 9.05 18.14 34.47
CA ARG A 30 9.15 19.27 33.54
C ARG A 30 10.33 19.16 32.58
N HIS A 31 11.46 18.62 33.01
CA HIS A 31 12.66 18.53 32.20
C HIS A 31 12.69 17.31 31.27
N TYR A 32 12.35 16.13 31.81
CA TYR A 32 12.51 14.86 31.08
C TYR A 32 11.26 14.43 30.31
N PHE A 33 10.05 14.84 30.74
CA PHE A 33 8.82 14.48 30.04
C PHE A 33 8.78 14.98 28.59
N PRO A 34 9.15 16.24 28.27
CA PRO A 34 9.13 16.70 26.88
C PRO A 34 10.11 15.95 25.98
N LEU A 35 11.27 15.56 26.51
CA LEU A 35 12.28 14.77 25.77
C LEU A 35 11.73 13.39 25.42
N TRP A 36 11.14 12.71 26.42
CA TRP A 36 10.50 11.41 26.21
C TRP A 36 9.35 11.49 25.20
N VAL A 37 8.47 12.50 25.33
CA VAL A 37 7.37 12.71 24.37
C VAL A 37 7.90 12.97 22.96
N ALA A 38 8.93 13.81 22.82
CA ALA A 38 9.53 14.12 21.51
C ALA A 38 10.15 12.88 20.86
N GLU A 39 10.79 12.00 21.62
CA GLU A 39 11.31 10.73 21.11
C GLU A 39 10.20 9.79 20.66
N GLN A 40 9.12 9.65 21.44
CA GLN A 40 7.99 8.81 21.06
C GLN A 40 7.32 9.31 19.77
N ILE A 41 7.11 10.62 19.64
CA ILE A 41 6.55 11.22 18.43
C ILE A 41 7.48 10.94 17.24
N LYS A 42 8.80 11.16 17.38
CA LYS A 42 9.78 10.90 16.31
C LYS A 42 9.76 9.43 15.87
N LEU A 43 9.72 8.50 16.82
CA LEU A 43 9.67 7.07 16.52
C LEU A 43 8.38 6.70 15.79
N GLN A 44 7.25 7.26 16.20
CA GLN A 44 5.98 7.03 15.51
C GLN A 44 6.00 7.61 14.10
N THR A 45 6.43 8.86 13.95
CA THR A 45 6.58 9.52 12.64
C THR A 45 7.51 8.75 11.71
N GLN A 46 8.65 8.24 12.21
CA GLN A 46 9.55 7.41 11.41
C GLN A 46 8.90 6.11 10.96
N LYS A 47 8.21 5.41 11.86
CA LYS A 47 7.48 4.18 11.52
C LYS A 47 6.42 4.45 10.45
N ASP A 48 5.63 5.50 10.62
CA ASP A 48 4.57 5.87 9.69
C ASP A 48 5.16 6.24 8.31
N HIS A 49 6.27 6.98 8.28
CA HIS A 49 6.98 7.29 7.03
C HIS A 49 7.52 6.03 6.34
N THR A 50 8.15 5.11 7.08
CA THR A 50 8.66 3.87 6.51
C THR A 50 7.53 3.03 5.95
N GLN A 51 6.46 2.81 6.72
CA GLN A 51 5.28 2.06 6.27
C GLN A 51 4.65 2.68 5.03
N PHE A 52 4.49 4.01 5.01
CA PHE A 52 3.96 4.72 3.86
C PHE A 52 4.85 4.57 2.63
N SER A 53 6.18 4.69 2.80
CA SER A 53 7.13 4.51 1.69
C SER A 53 7.13 3.09 1.13
N GLU A 54 6.95 2.08 1.98
CA GLU A 54 6.86 0.68 1.59
C GLU A 54 5.55 0.40 0.86
N ALA A 55 4.43 0.93 1.36
CA ALA A 55 3.13 0.83 0.71
C ALA A 55 3.18 1.44 -0.70
N LEU A 56 3.75 2.64 -0.86
CA LEU A 56 3.94 3.27 -2.16
C LEU A 56 4.83 2.44 -3.10
N LYS A 57 5.91 1.83 -2.59
CA LYS A 57 6.77 0.95 -3.40
C LYS A 57 6.00 -0.27 -3.90
N TRP A 58 5.16 -0.87 -3.06
CA TRP A 58 4.32 -2.00 -3.48
C TRP A 58 3.27 -1.59 -4.51
N GLU A 59 2.66 -0.42 -4.33
CA GLU A 59 1.70 0.12 -5.30
C GLU A 59 2.36 0.40 -6.66
N LEU A 60 3.54 1.02 -6.67
CA LEU A 60 4.31 1.28 -7.88
C LEU A 60 4.66 -0.02 -8.60
N LYS A 61 5.15 -1.03 -7.87
CA LYS A 61 5.42 -2.37 -8.42
C LYS A 61 4.16 -2.98 -9.04
N GLY A 62 3.01 -2.87 -8.38
CA GLY A 62 1.74 -3.35 -8.93
C GLY A 62 1.40 -2.67 -10.27
N ARG A 63 1.57 -1.34 -10.35
CA ARG A 63 1.35 -0.57 -11.59
C ARG A 63 2.34 -0.96 -12.69
N GLU A 64 3.61 -1.16 -12.39
CA GLU A 64 4.62 -1.63 -13.35
C GLU A 64 4.24 -2.99 -13.95
N GLN A 65 3.75 -3.92 -13.14
CA GLN A 65 3.32 -5.23 -13.62
C GLN A 65 2.04 -5.12 -14.45
N ALA A 66 1.13 -4.21 -14.11
CA ALA A 66 -0.04 -3.89 -14.93
C ALA A 66 0.35 -3.42 -16.33
N VAL A 67 1.37 -2.55 -16.42
CA VAL A 67 1.92 -2.08 -17.70
C VAL A 67 2.48 -3.25 -18.52
N LYS A 68 3.21 -4.18 -17.90
CA LYS A 68 3.73 -5.38 -18.58
C LYS A 68 2.62 -6.27 -19.12
N VAL A 69 1.51 -6.44 -18.37
CA VAL A 69 0.34 -7.19 -18.86
C VAL A 69 -0.22 -6.52 -20.12
N ALA A 70 -0.43 -5.20 -20.08
CA ALA A 70 -0.97 -4.46 -21.22
C ALA A 70 -0.02 -4.52 -22.43
N GLU A 71 1.28 -4.36 -22.21
CA GLU A 71 2.31 -4.46 -23.25
C GLU A 71 2.34 -5.86 -23.87
N TYR A 72 2.29 -6.91 -23.05
CA TYR A 72 2.24 -8.28 -23.52
C TYR A 72 1.01 -8.56 -24.36
N LEU A 73 -0.18 -8.17 -23.89
CA LEU A 73 -1.44 -8.39 -24.60
C LEU A 73 -1.47 -7.63 -25.94
N ALA A 74 -0.97 -6.39 -25.96
CA ALA A 74 -0.85 -5.61 -27.18
C ALA A 74 0.11 -6.27 -28.17
N LEU A 75 1.32 -6.64 -27.72
CA LEU A 75 2.33 -7.29 -28.56
C LEU A 75 1.83 -8.64 -29.10
N ALA A 76 1.27 -9.49 -28.22
CA ALA A 76 0.77 -10.80 -28.57
C ALA A 76 -0.37 -10.75 -29.60
N ASN A 77 -1.22 -9.73 -29.55
CA ASN A 77 -2.28 -9.52 -30.54
C ASN A 77 -1.74 -9.05 -31.91
N THR A 78 -0.56 -8.42 -31.94
CA THR A 78 0.07 -7.93 -33.18
C THR A 78 1.04 -8.90 -33.84
N LEU A 79 1.50 -9.91 -33.10
CA LEU A 79 2.45 -10.92 -33.60
C LEU A 79 1.85 -11.69 -34.79
N LYS A 80 2.63 -11.78 -35.87
CA LYS A 80 2.31 -12.55 -37.08
C LYS A 80 3.45 -13.51 -37.38
N ASN A 81 3.21 -14.52 -38.22
CA ASN A 81 4.28 -15.44 -38.66
C ASN A 81 5.45 -14.73 -39.38
N SER A 82 5.22 -13.50 -39.87
CA SER A 82 6.24 -12.64 -40.50
C SER A 82 6.92 -11.67 -39.52
N SER A 83 6.58 -11.72 -38.23
CA SER A 83 7.19 -10.89 -37.19
C SER A 83 8.67 -11.24 -37.01
N SER A 84 9.45 -10.27 -36.51
CA SER A 84 10.89 -10.48 -36.29
C SER A 84 11.13 -11.40 -35.09
N GLU A 85 12.30 -12.05 -35.06
CA GLU A 85 12.71 -12.89 -33.92
C GLU A 85 12.76 -12.07 -32.61
N GLU A 86 13.12 -10.79 -32.69
CA GLU A 86 13.16 -9.90 -31.53
C GLU A 86 11.77 -9.70 -30.91
N GLU A 87 10.72 -9.55 -31.72
CA GLU A 87 9.34 -9.42 -31.23
C GLU A 87 8.90 -10.70 -30.48
N TYR A 88 9.23 -11.87 -31.01
CA TYR A 88 8.97 -13.15 -30.34
C TYR A 88 9.75 -13.31 -29.03
N ARG A 89 11.04 -12.95 -29.02
CA ARG A 89 11.85 -12.96 -27.79
C ARG A 89 11.28 -12.03 -26.73
N LYS A 90 10.85 -10.83 -27.11
CA LYS A 90 10.23 -9.86 -26.21
C LYS A 90 8.91 -10.38 -25.65
N ALA A 91 8.05 -10.96 -26.49
CA ALA A 91 6.79 -11.55 -26.05
C ALA A 91 7.00 -12.71 -25.07
N ASN A 92 7.99 -13.57 -25.33
CA ASN A 92 8.34 -14.68 -24.44
C ASN A 92 8.86 -14.16 -23.09
N GLN A 93 9.75 -13.17 -23.11
CA GLN A 93 10.26 -12.54 -21.90
C GLN A 93 9.11 -11.99 -21.03
N LEU A 94 8.23 -11.18 -21.63
CA LEU A 94 7.06 -10.64 -20.93
C LEU A 94 6.16 -11.75 -20.40
N SER A 95 5.89 -12.79 -21.20
CA SER A 95 5.06 -13.93 -20.78
C SER A 95 5.64 -14.64 -19.54
N TRP A 96 6.95 -14.85 -19.50
CA TRP A 96 7.61 -15.52 -18.37
C TRP A 96 7.68 -14.64 -17.13
N GLU A 97 7.97 -13.35 -17.29
CA GLU A 97 7.92 -12.39 -16.16
C GLU A 97 6.53 -12.34 -15.54
N LEU A 98 5.48 -12.30 -16.38
CA LEU A 98 4.09 -12.32 -15.93
C LEU A 98 3.70 -13.66 -15.31
N ALA A 99 4.24 -14.79 -15.78
CA ALA A 99 3.99 -16.11 -15.18
C ALA A 99 4.49 -16.21 -13.73
N MET A 100 5.58 -15.51 -13.40
CA MET A 100 6.14 -15.47 -12.05
C MET A 100 5.37 -14.55 -11.11
N TRP A 101 4.76 -13.49 -11.65
CA TRP A 101 4.08 -12.49 -10.84
C TRP A 101 2.57 -12.72 -10.70
N LEU A 102 1.89 -13.12 -11.78
CA LEU A 102 0.44 -13.27 -11.78
C LEU A 102 -0.01 -14.52 -11.02
N PRO A 103 -1.15 -14.45 -10.32
CA PRO A 103 -1.84 -15.64 -9.84
C PRO A 103 -2.11 -16.61 -10.98
N LYS A 104 -1.93 -17.91 -10.70
CA LYS A 104 -2.06 -19.01 -11.67
C LYS A 104 -3.32 -18.92 -12.53
N ASP A 105 -4.47 -18.61 -11.93
CA ASP A 105 -5.74 -18.58 -12.64
C ASP A 105 -5.86 -17.38 -13.59
N ILE A 106 -5.33 -16.23 -13.19
CA ILE A 106 -5.28 -15.03 -14.04
C ILE A 106 -4.31 -15.25 -15.19
N TYR A 107 -3.12 -15.80 -14.92
CA TYR A 107 -2.14 -16.12 -15.97
C TYR A 107 -2.70 -17.11 -16.99
N LYS A 108 -3.36 -18.18 -16.53
CA LYS A 108 -4.02 -19.15 -17.43
C LYS A 108 -5.04 -18.47 -18.34
N LYS A 109 -5.90 -17.60 -17.79
CA LYS A 109 -6.89 -16.88 -18.58
C LYS A 109 -6.27 -15.89 -19.56
N MET A 110 -5.17 -15.22 -19.17
CA MET A 110 -4.39 -14.37 -20.07
C MET A 110 -3.89 -15.17 -21.27
N VAL A 111 -3.25 -16.31 -21.03
CA VAL A 111 -2.74 -17.18 -22.10
C VAL A 111 -3.86 -17.70 -22.99
N GLN A 112 -4.98 -18.14 -22.40
CA GLN A 112 -6.16 -18.56 -23.17
C GLN A 112 -6.74 -17.42 -24.00
N GLY A 113 -6.80 -16.20 -23.47
CA GLY A 113 -7.25 -15.01 -24.19
C GLY A 113 -6.33 -14.60 -25.34
N VAL A 114 -5.07 -15.03 -25.34
CA VAL A 114 -4.16 -14.82 -26.46
C VAL A 114 -4.32 -15.94 -27.51
N ILE A 115 -4.36 -17.20 -27.09
CA ILE A 115 -4.34 -18.37 -27.99
C ILE A 115 -5.72 -18.70 -28.57
N ASN A 116 -6.76 -18.70 -27.73
CA ASN A 116 -8.10 -19.15 -28.08
C ASN A 116 -9.17 -18.24 -27.47
N ARG A 117 -9.38 -17.09 -28.13
CA ARG A 117 -10.33 -16.07 -27.67
C ARG A 117 -11.76 -16.60 -27.64
N ASN A 118 -12.43 -16.35 -26.52
CA ASN A 118 -13.86 -16.58 -26.37
C ASN A 118 -14.49 -15.47 -25.52
N ALA A 119 -15.79 -15.57 -25.26
CA ALA A 119 -16.54 -14.57 -24.50
C ALA A 119 -15.97 -14.36 -23.08
N ASP A 120 -15.46 -15.41 -22.44
CA ASP A 120 -14.98 -15.40 -21.05
C ASP A 120 -13.46 -15.23 -20.92
N SER A 121 -12.72 -15.50 -22.00
CA SER A 121 -11.26 -15.49 -22.07
C SER A 121 -10.82 -14.70 -23.30
N ASN A 122 -10.62 -13.41 -23.09
CA ASN A 122 -10.08 -12.45 -24.05
C ASN A 122 -9.22 -11.42 -23.30
N GLU A 123 -8.58 -10.53 -24.06
CA GLU A 123 -7.67 -9.52 -23.52
C GLU A 123 -8.37 -8.58 -22.55
N LEU A 124 -9.59 -8.15 -22.87
CA LEU A 124 -10.40 -7.27 -22.03
C LEU A 124 -10.74 -7.94 -20.70
N ALA A 125 -11.20 -9.19 -20.73
CA ALA A 125 -11.48 -9.99 -19.53
C ALA A 125 -10.22 -10.18 -18.66
N THR A 126 -9.04 -10.28 -19.28
CA THR A 126 -7.76 -10.37 -18.58
C THR A 126 -7.40 -9.04 -17.92
N VAL A 127 -7.52 -7.92 -18.64
CA VAL A 127 -7.27 -6.58 -18.11
C VAL A 127 -8.18 -6.29 -16.92
N ILE A 128 -9.48 -6.64 -16.99
CA ILE A 128 -10.41 -6.47 -15.88
C ILE A 128 -9.97 -7.29 -14.67
N GLN A 129 -9.56 -8.55 -14.85
CA GLN A 129 -9.12 -9.39 -13.73
C GLN A 129 -7.82 -8.89 -13.09
N VAL A 130 -6.87 -8.42 -13.88
CA VAL A 130 -5.65 -7.79 -13.36
C VAL A 130 -5.97 -6.49 -12.64
N ARG A 131 -6.88 -5.66 -13.17
CA ARG A 131 -7.35 -4.44 -12.50
C ARG A 131 -8.05 -4.74 -11.18
N LYS A 132 -8.87 -5.80 -11.12
CA LYS A 132 -9.49 -6.28 -9.87
C LYS A 132 -8.44 -6.74 -8.86
N LEU A 133 -7.43 -7.48 -9.30
CA LEU A 133 -6.31 -7.89 -8.44
C LEU A 133 -5.59 -6.68 -7.83
N LEU A 134 -5.32 -5.65 -8.64
CA LEU A 134 -4.61 -4.44 -8.19
C LEU A 134 -5.43 -3.56 -7.25
N LEU A 135 -6.75 -3.48 -7.48
CA LEU A 135 -7.64 -2.66 -6.66
C LEU A 135 -8.13 -3.37 -5.40
N GLY A 136 -8.01 -4.71 -5.33
CA GLY A 136 -8.45 -5.51 -4.20
C GLY A 136 -9.91 -5.22 -3.84
N ASP A 137 -10.16 -4.85 -2.59
CA ASP A 137 -11.50 -4.51 -2.08
C ASP A 137 -12.09 -3.24 -2.71
N SER A 138 -11.25 -2.35 -3.26
CA SER A 138 -11.71 -1.14 -3.96
C SER A 138 -12.19 -1.41 -5.38
N SER A 139 -12.14 -2.67 -5.83
CA SER A 139 -12.49 -3.03 -7.21
C SER A 139 -13.99 -2.93 -7.51
N GLY A 140 -14.85 -2.97 -6.49
CA GLY A 140 -16.30 -2.87 -6.65
C GLY A 140 -16.85 -3.86 -7.69
N ASN A 141 -17.85 -3.42 -8.46
CA ASN A 141 -18.40 -4.19 -9.58
C ASN A 141 -17.76 -3.80 -10.91
N LEU A 142 -16.43 -3.90 -11.02
CA LEU A 142 -15.73 -3.63 -12.27
C LEU A 142 -16.23 -4.53 -13.41
N THR A 143 -16.73 -3.91 -14.48
CA THR A 143 -17.27 -4.52 -15.69
C THR A 143 -16.47 -4.14 -16.94
N ALA A 144 -16.88 -4.67 -18.10
CA ALA A 144 -16.29 -4.33 -19.38
C ALA A 144 -16.55 -2.88 -19.81
N GLU A 145 -17.62 -2.25 -19.31
CA GLU A 145 -17.98 -0.87 -19.62
C GLU A 145 -17.02 0.13 -18.97
N ASP A 146 -16.31 -0.29 -17.92
CA ASP A 146 -15.33 0.53 -17.18
C ASP A 146 -13.93 0.55 -17.83
N VAL A 147 -13.76 -0.13 -18.96
CA VAL A 147 -12.46 -0.29 -19.64
C VAL A 147 -12.64 -0.03 -21.13
N ALA A 148 -11.96 1.00 -21.64
CA ALA A 148 -11.91 1.25 -23.07
C ALA A 148 -11.14 0.13 -23.79
N ALA A 149 -11.76 -0.43 -24.82
CA ALA A 149 -11.13 -1.38 -25.72
C ALA A 149 -11.23 -0.85 -27.15
N HIS A 150 -10.14 -0.99 -27.91
CA HIS A 150 -10.09 -0.62 -29.33
C HIS A 150 -9.62 -1.83 -30.15
N GLY A 151 -10.27 -2.08 -31.28
CA GLY A 151 -9.94 -3.20 -32.15
C GLY A 151 -10.75 -3.14 -33.45
N PRO A 152 -10.28 -3.79 -34.53
CA PRO A 152 -10.87 -3.70 -35.87
C PRO A 152 -12.31 -4.24 -35.98
N SER A 153 -12.86 -4.84 -34.92
CA SER A 153 -14.21 -5.43 -34.84
C SER A 153 -15.09 -4.89 -33.70
N ILE A 154 -14.64 -3.89 -32.92
CA ILE A 154 -15.43 -3.35 -31.80
C ILE A 154 -16.52 -2.43 -32.37
N GLY A 155 -17.78 -2.85 -32.22
CA GLY A 155 -18.96 -2.17 -32.78
C GLY A 155 -19.71 -2.95 -33.87
N ARG A 156 -19.26 -4.15 -34.25
CA ARG A 156 -20.07 -5.09 -35.05
C ARG A 156 -20.77 -6.05 -34.10
N GLN A 157 -21.84 -5.59 -33.45
CA GLN A 157 -22.84 -6.47 -32.85
C GLN A 157 -24.06 -6.49 -33.79
#